data_AF-A0A0G4L3K9-F1
#
_entry.id   AF-A0A0G4L3K9-F1
#
_cell.length_a   1.000
_cell.length_b   1.000
_cell.length_c   1.000
_cell.angle_alpha   90.00
_cell.angle_beta   90.00
_cell.angle_gamma   90.00
#
_symmetry.space_group_name_H-M   'P 1'
#
loop_
_entity.id
_entity.type
_entity.pdbx_description
1 polymer ?
#
loop_
_entity_poly.entity_id
_entity_poly.type
_entity_poly.pdbx_seq_one_letter_code
_entity_poly.pdbx_strand_id
1 'polypeptide(L)'
;MTVIVHHLHVSMSERIPWLCEELGVPYELKGYDRDRLMAPAEFKALHPAGTAPVIQDGDLTLAESGACVEYISHKHAQGKLFVPSSRPEYATFLFWWHWSNATLQSALGGAMAAYANGLREGDPRGAFAFGRSKKALSSMNDRLGQSKWLAGEAFTVADLMCVFQVSTFRYFYPIDLGNFIEIPNMAATQKDAAAIECAKQMDHIPWCDDYEKMISGMLYNSLAPELIAGRFRARRFMHKYNNHFPEDATPDTLVKEREDIIRQMFGKVGKEPYMEPPLNVDYGCNITIGDNFYSNFNLMILDCGIVKIGDRVLFGPSVSIFAATHEVEVQSRRDFIEYAGSVTIGDDCWIGGNVTIMPNVKIGKGCTIGAGSIVTKDIPDFSVAIGTPARVVKKVQPVEDLPSETPDAEKTA
;
A
#
# COMPACT_ATOMS: atom_id res chain seq x y z
N MET A 1 -3.37 44.12 -1.44
CA MET A 1 -4.41 43.86 -2.46
C MET A 1 -4.57 42.37 -2.55
N THR A 2 -5.79 41.89 -2.76
CA THR A 2 -6.10 40.46 -2.87
C THR A 2 -5.75 39.98 -4.27
N VAL A 3 -5.12 38.80 -4.39
CA VAL A 3 -4.81 38.20 -5.70
C VAL A 3 -6.11 37.74 -6.35
N ILE A 4 -6.34 38.08 -7.61
CA ILE A 4 -7.46 37.55 -8.40
C ILE A 4 -6.96 36.33 -9.16
N VAL A 5 -7.60 35.18 -8.96
CA VAL A 5 -7.30 33.92 -9.64
C VAL A 5 -8.35 33.68 -10.71
N HIS A 6 -7.95 33.71 -11.98
CA HIS A 6 -8.84 33.38 -13.09
C HIS A 6 -8.83 31.87 -13.33
N HIS A 7 -9.89 31.20 -12.88
CA HIS A 7 -9.98 29.75 -12.84
C HIS A 7 -10.89 29.21 -13.95
N LEU A 8 -10.30 28.42 -14.84
CA LEU A 8 -10.96 27.73 -15.95
C LEU A 8 -11.24 26.27 -15.58
N HIS A 9 -12.01 26.03 -14.51
CA HIS A 9 -12.47 24.73 -14.01
C HIS A 9 -11.54 23.54 -14.35
N VAL A 10 -11.91 22.74 -15.36
CA VAL A 10 -11.12 21.61 -15.88
C VAL A 10 -9.88 22.12 -16.61
N SER A 11 -8.87 22.60 -15.89
CA SER A 11 -7.59 23.08 -16.42
C SER A 11 -6.48 23.11 -15.36
N MET A 12 -5.25 23.42 -15.80
CA MET A 12 -4.10 23.65 -14.91
C MET A 12 -4.30 24.78 -13.89
N SER A 13 -5.37 25.58 -14.02
CA SER A 13 -5.65 26.64 -13.07
C SER A 13 -6.08 26.14 -11.69
N GLU A 14 -6.41 24.85 -11.51
CA GLU A 14 -6.68 24.26 -10.18
C GLU A 14 -5.47 24.37 -9.22
N ARG A 15 -4.25 24.45 -9.77
CA ARG A 15 -3.02 24.59 -8.99
C ARG A 15 -3.01 25.86 -8.14
N ILE A 16 -3.58 26.95 -8.66
CA ILE A 16 -3.49 28.28 -8.04
C ILE A 16 -4.41 28.45 -6.82
N PRO A 17 -5.73 28.12 -6.87
CA PRO A 17 -6.54 28.18 -5.67
C PRO A 17 -6.02 27.20 -4.61
N TRP A 18 -5.58 25.99 -4.99
CA TRP A 18 -4.96 25.08 -4.02
C TRP A 18 -3.70 25.69 -3.38
N LEU A 19 -2.81 26.28 -4.18
CA LEU A 19 -1.65 27.00 -3.63
C LEU A 19 -2.07 28.07 -2.61
N CYS A 20 -3.06 28.89 -2.95
CA CYS A 20 -3.53 29.95 -2.06
C CYS A 20 -4.08 29.40 -0.75
N GLU A 21 -4.87 28.31 -0.79
CA GLU A 21 -5.36 27.62 0.41
C GLU A 21 -4.21 27.09 1.27
N GLU A 22 -3.24 26.40 0.67
CA GLU A 22 -2.10 25.81 1.39
C GLU A 22 -1.21 26.88 2.04
N LEU A 23 -1.05 28.03 1.38
CA LEU A 23 -0.25 29.15 1.88
C LEU A 23 -1.02 30.05 2.85
N GLY A 24 -2.35 29.93 2.94
CA GLY A 24 -3.21 30.86 3.65
C GLY A 24 -3.22 32.27 3.02
N VAL A 25 -3.01 32.38 1.71
CA VAL A 25 -3.00 33.64 0.98
C VAL A 25 -4.44 33.98 0.55
N PRO A 26 -4.99 35.13 0.95
CA PRO A 26 -6.34 35.52 0.52
C PRO A 26 -6.37 35.80 -0.98
N TYR A 27 -7.40 35.28 -1.66
CA TYR A 27 -7.61 35.45 -3.08
C TYR A 27 -9.09 35.62 -3.43
N GLU A 28 -9.36 36.26 -4.56
CA GLU A 28 -10.66 36.28 -5.21
C GLU A 28 -10.64 35.26 -6.35
N LEU A 29 -11.60 34.35 -6.37
CA LEU A 29 -11.72 33.34 -7.42
C LEU A 29 -12.72 33.78 -8.49
N LYS A 30 -12.25 34.06 -9.69
CA LYS A 30 -13.11 34.34 -10.85
C LYS A 30 -13.20 33.10 -11.73
N GLY A 31 -14.35 32.43 -11.70
CA GLY A 31 -14.63 31.23 -12.49
C GLY A 31 -14.96 31.54 -13.95
N TYR A 32 -14.59 30.63 -14.84
CA TYR A 32 -14.87 30.70 -16.27
C TYR A 32 -15.31 29.34 -16.81
N ASP A 33 -16.41 29.32 -17.53
CA ASP A 33 -16.87 28.14 -18.26
C ASP A 33 -16.15 28.00 -19.60
N ARG A 34 -15.88 26.75 -19.98
CA ARG A 34 -15.27 26.46 -21.29
C ARG A 34 -16.30 26.64 -22.41
N ASP A 35 -15.83 27.19 -23.53
CA ASP A 35 -16.54 27.08 -24.81
C ASP A 35 -16.08 25.78 -25.49
N ARG A 36 -16.91 24.73 -25.34
CA ARG A 36 -16.56 23.34 -25.68
C ARG A 36 -15.29 22.89 -24.95
N LEU A 37 -14.20 22.64 -25.67
CA LEU A 37 -12.90 22.26 -25.11
C LEU A 37 -11.95 23.44 -24.94
N MET A 38 -12.34 24.66 -25.30
CA MET A 38 -11.46 25.83 -25.34
C MET A 38 -11.82 26.86 -24.26
N ALA A 39 -10.88 27.75 -23.93
CA ALA A 39 -11.15 28.90 -23.08
C ALA A 39 -12.09 29.91 -23.80
N PRO A 40 -13.02 30.57 -23.07
CA PRO A 40 -13.92 31.57 -23.63
C PRO A 40 -13.15 32.84 -24.03
N ALA A 41 -13.75 33.68 -24.89
CA ALA A 41 -13.11 34.89 -25.42
C ALA A 41 -12.70 35.86 -24.31
N GLU A 42 -13.54 36.02 -23.28
CA GLU A 42 -13.26 36.86 -22.12
C GLU A 42 -12.04 36.41 -21.30
N PHE A 43 -11.79 35.10 -21.21
CA PHE A 43 -10.60 34.57 -20.55
C PHE A 43 -9.36 34.83 -21.42
N LYS A 44 -9.46 34.56 -22.72
CA LYS A 44 -8.36 34.79 -23.67
C LYS A 44 -7.92 36.25 -23.73
N ALA A 45 -8.85 37.18 -23.51
CA ALA A 45 -8.56 38.62 -23.48
C ALA A 45 -7.69 39.04 -22.28
N LEU A 46 -7.59 38.23 -21.22
CA LEU A 46 -6.79 38.56 -20.02
C LEU A 46 -5.30 38.61 -20.31
N HIS A 47 -4.79 37.71 -21.17
CA HIS A 47 -3.35 37.58 -21.42
C HIS A 47 -3.08 37.01 -22.82
N PRO A 48 -2.04 37.48 -23.55
CA PRO A 48 -1.73 37.00 -24.90
C PRO A 48 -1.56 35.49 -25.06
N ALA A 49 -1.18 34.78 -23.98
CA ALA A 49 -1.07 33.32 -23.98
C ALA A 49 -2.42 32.61 -24.23
N GLY A 50 -3.54 33.23 -23.82
CA GLY A 50 -4.88 32.67 -24.01
C GLY A 50 -5.16 31.34 -23.30
N THR A 51 -4.29 30.93 -22.38
CA THR A 51 -4.33 29.65 -21.66
C THR A 51 -4.32 29.88 -20.15
N ALA A 52 -4.90 28.95 -19.41
CA ALA A 52 -4.94 28.99 -17.95
C ALA A 52 -3.72 28.27 -17.33
N PRO A 53 -3.23 28.69 -16.15
CA PRO A 53 -3.76 29.78 -15.28
C PRO A 53 -3.37 31.20 -15.72
N VAL A 54 -4.18 32.17 -15.25
CA VAL A 54 -3.86 33.60 -15.22
C VAL A 54 -4.21 34.13 -13.82
N ILE A 55 -3.36 34.98 -13.26
CA ILE A 55 -3.62 35.72 -12.02
C ILE A 55 -3.48 37.22 -12.25
N GLN A 56 -4.15 38.01 -11.40
CA GLN A 56 -3.92 39.45 -11.31
C GLN A 56 -3.59 39.86 -9.87
N ASP A 57 -2.65 40.78 -9.71
CA ASP A 57 -2.26 41.34 -8.41
C ASP A 57 -1.90 42.82 -8.58
N GLY A 58 -2.87 43.69 -8.27
CA GLY A 58 -2.82 45.10 -8.65
C GLY A 58 -2.83 45.25 -10.18
N ASP A 59 -1.89 46.01 -10.73
CA ASP A 59 -1.76 46.23 -12.17
C ASP A 59 -1.06 45.07 -12.91
N LEU A 60 -0.50 44.10 -12.17
CA LEU A 60 0.14 42.94 -12.78
C LEU A 60 -0.91 41.94 -13.25
N THR A 61 -0.80 41.52 -14.51
CA THR A 61 -1.44 40.29 -15.01
C THR A 61 -0.35 39.29 -15.39
N LEU A 62 -0.38 38.11 -14.78
CA LEU A 62 0.63 37.08 -14.95
C LEU A 62 -0.02 35.77 -15.39
N ALA A 63 0.54 35.14 -16.42
CA ALA A 63 0.20 33.79 -16.86
C ALA A 63 1.36 32.83 -16.59
N GLU A 64 1.23 31.59 -17.05
CA GLU A 64 2.14 30.45 -16.78
C GLU A 64 2.07 29.91 -15.35
N SER A 65 1.77 28.61 -15.23
CA SER A 65 1.53 27.98 -13.93
C SER A 65 2.74 28.05 -12.98
N GLY A 66 3.95 27.78 -13.48
CA GLY A 66 5.18 27.87 -12.68
C GLY A 66 5.44 29.30 -12.20
N ALA A 67 5.29 30.28 -13.09
CA ALA A 67 5.50 31.69 -12.77
C ALA A 67 4.46 32.20 -11.76
N CYS A 68 3.18 31.86 -11.92
CA CYS A 68 2.12 32.21 -10.98
C CYS A 68 2.40 31.62 -9.58
N VAL A 69 2.79 30.34 -9.52
CA VAL A 69 3.06 29.65 -8.24
C VAL A 69 4.27 30.26 -7.52
N GLU A 70 5.37 30.48 -8.25
CA GLU A 70 6.57 31.10 -7.71
C GLU A 70 6.30 32.53 -7.24
N TYR A 71 5.60 33.33 -8.05
CA TYR A 71 5.21 34.68 -7.70
C TYR A 71 4.40 34.74 -6.41
N ILE A 72 3.33 33.94 -6.30
CA ILE A 72 2.44 33.95 -5.13
C ILE A 72 3.22 33.51 -3.89
N SER A 73 3.97 32.41 -3.98
CA SER A 73 4.75 31.91 -2.86
C SER A 73 5.76 32.95 -2.36
N HIS A 74 6.57 33.52 -3.24
CA HIS A 74 7.60 34.47 -2.84
C HIS A 74 7.03 35.82 -2.39
N LYS A 75 6.07 36.38 -3.13
CA LYS A 75 5.53 37.71 -2.84
C LYS A 75 4.60 37.72 -1.63
N HIS A 76 3.74 36.71 -1.50
CA HIS A 76 2.67 36.69 -0.50
C HIS A 76 2.91 35.73 0.67
N ALA A 77 3.88 34.82 0.55
CA ALA A 77 4.13 33.78 1.57
C ALA A 77 5.61 33.55 1.88
N GLN A 78 6.49 34.51 1.60
CA GLN A 78 7.93 34.47 1.96
C GLN A 78 8.66 33.22 1.42
N GLY A 79 8.23 32.71 0.25
CA GLY A 79 8.82 31.53 -0.37
C GLY A 79 8.40 30.20 0.28
N LYS A 80 7.34 30.17 1.09
CA LYS A 80 6.79 28.92 1.63
C LYS A 80 6.48 27.92 0.50
N LEU A 81 6.69 26.64 0.77
CA LEU A 81 6.61 25.51 -0.19
C LEU A 81 7.75 25.43 -1.21
N PHE A 82 8.66 26.40 -1.24
CA PHE A 82 9.94 26.29 -1.94
C PHE A 82 11.02 25.83 -0.98
N VAL A 83 11.94 25.04 -1.50
CA VAL A 83 13.12 24.60 -0.75
C VAL A 83 14.27 25.56 -1.06
N PRO A 84 14.93 26.17 -0.04
CA PRO A 84 16.11 27.00 -0.26
C PRO A 84 17.36 26.16 -0.54
N SER A 85 18.31 26.72 -1.29
CA SER A 85 19.54 26.03 -1.72
C SER A 85 20.46 25.57 -0.58
N SER A 86 20.26 26.08 0.62
CA SER A 86 20.98 25.66 1.84
C SER A 86 20.51 24.30 2.38
N ARG A 87 19.40 23.76 1.89
CA ARG A 87 18.79 22.52 2.38
C ARG A 87 19.24 21.31 1.56
N PRO A 88 19.51 20.16 2.19
CA PRO A 88 19.97 18.96 1.48
C PRO A 88 18.95 18.46 0.44
N GLU A 89 17.65 18.68 0.69
CA GLU A 89 16.57 18.29 -0.22
C GLU A 89 16.42 19.20 -1.46
N TYR A 90 17.20 20.28 -1.59
CA TYR A 90 17.07 21.27 -2.68
C TYR A 90 17.23 20.68 -4.08
N ALA A 91 18.26 19.85 -4.30
CA ALA A 91 18.51 19.26 -5.61
C ALA A 91 17.34 18.36 -6.05
N THR A 92 16.78 17.59 -5.11
CA THR A 92 15.62 16.72 -5.33
C THR A 92 14.37 17.54 -5.62
N PHE A 93 14.10 18.58 -4.83
CA PHE A 93 13.01 19.52 -5.06
C PHE A 93 13.10 20.13 -6.47
N LEU A 94 14.27 20.66 -6.84
CA LEU A 94 14.48 21.31 -8.13
C LEU A 94 14.21 20.34 -9.29
N PHE A 95 14.69 19.10 -9.18
CA PHE A 95 14.41 18.07 -10.17
C PHE A 95 12.90 17.83 -10.31
N TRP A 96 12.19 17.52 -9.23
CA TRP A 96 10.79 17.11 -9.30
C TRP A 96 9.84 18.26 -9.68
N TRP A 97 10.14 19.48 -9.25
CA TRP A 97 9.39 20.65 -9.66
C TRP A 97 9.46 20.85 -11.18
N HIS A 98 10.65 20.89 -11.77
CA HIS A 98 10.78 21.06 -13.22
C HIS A 98 10.32 19.83 -14.00
N TRP A 99 10.54 18.63 -13.46
CA TRP A 99 10.15 17.36 -14.07
C TRP A 99 8.63 17.27 -14.32
N SER A 100 7.81 17.84 -13.43
CA SER A 100 6.35 17.82 -13.54
C SER A 100 5.84 18.35 -14.89
N ASN A 101 6.30 19.53 -15.31
CA ASN A 101 5.89 20.11 -16.59
C ASN A 101 6.79 19.66 -17.76
N ALA A 102 8.10 19.54 -17.55
CA ALA A 102 9.03 19.23 -18.64
C ALA A 102 8.94 17.77 -19.10
N THR A 103 8.70 16.84 -18.17
CA THR A 103 8.71 15.41 -18.42
C THR A 103 7.32 14.80 -18.35
N LEU A 104 6.63 14.90 -17.21
CA LEU A 104 5.35 14.23 -17.02
C LEU A 104 4.27 14.80 -17.93
N GLN A 105 4.06 16.12 -17.90
CA GLN A 105 3.07 16.79 -18.75
C GLN A 105 3.35 16.56 -20.25
N SER A 106 4.62 16.61 -20.66
CA SER A 106 5.02 16.34 -22.05
C SER A 106 4.71 14.89 -22.46
N ALA A 107 5.00 13.92 -21.59
CA ALA A 107 4.74 12.51 -21.83
C ALA A 107 3.24 12.21 -21.94
N LEU A 108 2.44 12.73 -20.99
CA LEU A 108 0.99 12.58 -21.01
C LEU A 108 0.35 13.30 -22.22
N GLY A 109 0.87 14.47 -22.60
CA GLY A 109 0.42 15.18 -23.80
C GLY A 109 0.63 14.38 -25.09
N GLY A 110 1.77 13.69 -25.21
CA GLY A 110 2.03 12.79 -26.33
C GLY A 110 1.07 11.61 -26.37
N ALA A 111 0.81 10.97 -25.23
CA ALA A 111 -0.15 9.86 -25.13
C ALA A 111 -1.59 10.31 -25.42
N MET A 112 -2.00 11.47 -24.92
CA MET A 112 -3.29 12.09 -25.23
C MET A 112 -3.44 12.34 -26.73
N ALA A 113 -2.42 12.87 -27.39
CA ALA A 113 -2.44 13.10 -28.84
C ALA A 113 -2.56 11.78 -29.62
N ALA A 114 -1.81 10.74 -29.24
CA ALA A 114 -1.94 9.41 -29.83
C ALA A 114 -3.36 8.84 -29.64
N TYR A 115 -3.91 8.94 -28.42
CA TYR A 115 -5.26 8.50 -28.08
C TYR A 115 -6.34 9.22 -28.89
N ALA A 116 -6.23 10.54 -29.02
CA ALA A 116 -7.14 11.38 -29.80
C ALA A 116 -7.12 11.05 -31.31
N ASN A 117 -5.99 10.54 -31.82
CA ASN A 117 -5.87 10.04 -33.20
C ASN A 117 -6.32 8.56 -33.34
N GLY A 118 -7.01 8.00 -32.35
CA GLY A 118 -7.59 6.66 -32.42
C GLY A 118 -6.64 5.53 -32.05
N LEU A 119 -5.40 5.83 -31.62
CA LEU A 119 -4.47 4.82 -31.14
C LEU A 119 -4.86 4.34 -29.73
N ARG A 120 -4.52 3.10 -29.41
CA ARG A 120 -4.76 2.48 -28.09
C ARG A 120 -3.47 1.84 -27.59
N GLU A 121 -3.40 1.57 -26.29
CA GLU A 121 -2.27 0.83 -25.73
C GLU A 121 -2.11 -0.52 -26.43
N GLY A 122 -0.86 -0.92 -26.67
CA GLY A 122 -0.52 -2.09 -27.48
C GLY A 122 -0.39 -1.83 -28.99
N ASP A 123 -0.88 -0.70 -29.50
CA ASP A 123 -0.66 -0.31 -30.90
C ASP A 123 0.82 0.07 -31.14
N PRO A 124 1.53 -0.60 -32.08
CA PRO A 124 2.93 -0.29 -32.38
C PRO A 124 3.17 1.18 -32.77
N ARG A 125 2.19 1.84 -33.39
CA ARG A 125 2.27 3.25 -33.81
C ARG A 125 2.24 4.20 -32.62
N GLY A 126 1.60 3.80 -31.53
CA GLY A 126 1.50 4.56 -30.29
C GLY A 126 2.56 4.18 -29.25
N ALA A 127 3.34 3.12 -29.49
CA ALA A 127 4.23 2.51 -28.49
C ALA A 127 5.18 3.53 -27.83
N PHE A 128 5.73 4.47 -28.61
CA PHE A 128 6.59 5.51 -28.07
C PHE A 128 5.85 6.46 -27.12
N ALA A 129 4.67 6.96 -27.53
CA ALA A 129 3.89 7.91 -26.75
C ALA A 129 3.36 7.29 -25.45
N PHE A 130 2.71 6.12 -25.56
CA PHE A 130 2.19 5.39 -24.40
C PHE A 130 3.33 4.91 -23.50
N GLY A 131 4.42 4.37 -24.06
CA GLY A 131 5.59 3.95 -23.29
C GLY A 131 6.25 5.09 -22.50
N ARG A 132 6.37 6.28 -23.10
CA ARG A 132 6.90 7.47 -22.40
C ARG A 132 5.98 7.90 -21.25
N SER A 133 4.67 7.87 -21.44
CA SER A 133 3.70 8.19 -20.38
C SER A 133 3.79 7.22 -19.20
N LYS A 134 3.82 5.91 -19.49
CA LYS A 134 3.99 4.84 -18.48
C LYS A 134 5.30 5.00 -17.71
N LYS A 135 6.40 5.28 -18.43
CA LYS A 135 7.71 5.50 -17.79
C LYS A 135 7.70 6.71 -16.86
N ALA A 136 7.08 7.82 -17.26
CA ALA A 136 7.00 9.02 -16.42
C ALA A 136 6.16 8.77 -15.15
N LEU A 137 5.00 8.13 -15.29
CA LEU A 137 4.16 7.76 -14.14
C LEU A 137 4.87 6.78 -13.20
N SER A 138 5.60 5.79 -13.74
CA SER A 138 6.42 4.87 -12.94
C SER A 138 7.49 5.61 -12.15
N SER A 139 8.22 6.55 -12.77
CA SER A 139 9.26 7.31 -12.05
C SER A 139 8.70 8.10 -10.87
N MET A 140 7.51 8.70 -11.04
CA MET A 140 6.82 9.39 -9.94
C MET A 140 6.40 8.42 -8.83
N ASN A 141 5.87 7.25 -9.18
CA ASN A 141 5.50 6.23 -8.20
C ASN A 141 6.72 5.72 -7.42
N ASP A 142 7.81 5.37 -8.13
CA ASP A 142 9.04 4.89 -7.50
C ASP A 142 9.59 5.91 -6.50
N ARG A 143 9.45 7.21 -6.81
CA ARG A 143 9.83 8.29 -5.90
C ARG A 143 8.95 8.34 -4.66
N LEU A 144 7.63 8.29 -4.84
CA LEU A 144 6.65 8.34 -3.74
C LEU A 144 6.66 7.07 -2.89
N GLY A 145 7.19 5.96 -3.40
CA GLY A 145 7.50 4.76 -2.61
C GLY A 145 8.70 4.94 -1.67
N GLN A 146 9.59 5.89 -1.94
CA GLN A 146 10.81 6.13 -1.14
C GLN A 146 10.70 7.34 -0.20
N SER A 147 9.72 8.21 -0.40
CA SER A 147 9.56 9.44 0.37
C SER A 147 8.09 9.84 0.39
N LYS A 148 7.65 10.48 1.48
CA LYS A 148 6.25 10.90 1.63
C LYS A 148 5.76 11.82 0.50
N TRP A 149 6.64 12.68 0.02
CA TRP A 149 6.42 13.68 -1.04
C TRP A 149 7.58 13.66 -2.04
N LEU A 150 7.38 14.25 -3.21
CA LEU A 150 8.35 14.23 -4.30
C LEU A 150 9.69 14.86 -3.90
N ALA A 151 9.66 15.95 -3.13
CA ALA A 151 10.87 16.60 -2.62
C ALA A 151 11.45 15.94 -1.35
N GLY A 152 10.73 15.04 -0.68
CA GLY A 152 11.15 14.44 0.59
C GLY A 152 10.00 14.29 1.58
N GLU A 153 10.20 14.74 2.82
CA GLU A 153 9.23 14.55 3.91
C GLU A 153 8.18 15.67 4.02
N ALA A 154 8.44 16.83 3.40
CA ALA A 154 7.56 17.99 3.41
C ALA A 154 6.83 18.15 2.07
N PHE A 155 5.59 18.63 2.13
CA PHE A 155 4.83 19.02 0.94
C PHE A 155 5.46 20.28 0.33
N THR A 156 5.64 20.29 -0.98
CA THR A 156 6.27 21.40 -1.70
C THR A 156 5.56 21.72 -3.02
N VAL A 157 6.03 22.76 -3.70
CA VAL A 157 5.58 23.06 -5.06
C VAL A 157 5.82 21.91 -6.04
N ALA A 158 6.80 21.03 -5.80
CA ALA A 158 7.00 19.85 -6.65
C ALA A 158 5.75 18.94 -6.68
N ASP A 159 5.10 18.77 -5.54
CA ASP A 159 3.89 17.96 -5.38
C ASP A 159 2.66 18.67 -5.97
N LEU A 160 2.47 19.94 -5.59
CA LEU A 160 1.40 20.80 -6.10
C LEU A 160 1.38 20.82 -7.64
N MET A 161 2.55 20.95 -8.27
CA MET A 161 2.65 21.04 -9.72
C MET A 161 2.23 19.76 -10.43
N CYS A 162 2.30 18.59 -9.79
CA CYS A 162 1.88 17.32 -10.39
C CYS A 162 0.36 17.07 -10.35
N VAL A 163 -0.41 17.85 -9.59
CA VAL A 163 -1.85 17.59 -9.38
C VAL A 163 -2.61 17.43 -10.68
N PHE A 164 -2.46 18.38 -11.59
CA PHE A 164 -3.22 18.42 -12.83
C PHE A 164 -3.02 17.14 -13.65
N GLN A 165 -1.80 16.64 -13.70
CA GLN A 165 -1.42 15.44 -14.44
C GLN A 165 -2.11 14.17 -13.89
N VAL A 166 -2.36 14.11 -12.58
CA VAL A 166 -2.96 12.94 -11.91
C VAL A 166 -4.45 13.11 -11.59
N SER A 167 -4.98 14.33 -11.64
CA SER A 167 -6.41 14.63 -11.46
C SER A 167 -7.05 15.00 -12.80
N THR A 168 -7.04 16.28 -13.15
CA THR A 168 -7.85 16.90 -14.19
C THR A 168 -7.45 16.47 -15.59
N PHE A 169 -6.18 16.09 -15.82
CA PHE A 169 -5.73 15.60 -17.11
C PHE A 169 -6.49 14.35 -17.56
N ARG A 170 -7.02 13.57 -16.61
CA ARG A 170 -7.77 12.34 -16.85
C ARG A 170 -9.10 12.56 -17.58
N TYR A 171 -9.63 13.80 -17.56
CA TYR A 171 -10.80 14.19 -18.36
C TYR A 171 -10.47 14.28 -19.85
N PHE A 172 -9.20 14.51 -20.22
CA PHE A 172 -8.76 14.62 -21.62
C PHE A 172 -8.16 13.33 -22.16
N TYR A 173 -7.51 12.54 -21.29
CA TYR A 173 -6.92 11.26 -21.61
C TYR A 173 -7.15 10.30 -20.45
N PRO A 174 -7.95 9.23 -20.61
CA PRO A 174 -8.25 8.31 -19.51
C PRO A 174 -6.99 7.53 -19.13
N ILE A 175 -6.29 8.03 -18.11
CA ILE A 175 -5.14 7.36 -17.50
C ILE A 175 -5.66 6.48 -16.36
N ASP A 176 -5.31 5.21 -16.42
CA ASP A 176 -5.45 4.30 -15.29
C ASP A 176 -4.30 4.52 -14.30
N LEU A 177 -4.63 5.10 -13.15
CA LEU A 177 -3.70 5.28 -12.03
C LEU A 177 -3.69 4.08 -11.08
N GLY A 178 -4.56 3.08 -11.28
CA GLY A 178 -4.59 1.86 -10.47
C GLY A 178 -3.26 1.10 -10.51
N ASN A 179 -2.50 1.20 -11.60
CA ASN A 179 -1.17 0.59 -11.69
C ASN A 179 -0.03 1.46 -11.11
N PHE A 180 -0.31 2.69 -10.66
CA PHE A 180 0.68 3.69 -10.21
C PHE A 180 0.37 4.32 -8.85
N ILE A 181 -0.81 4.02 -8.30
CA ILE A 181 -1.08 3.97 -6.87
C ILE A 181 -0.84 2.50 -6.57
N GLU A 182 0.13 2.12 -5.73
CA GLU A 182 0.33 0.72 -5.34
C GLU A 182 -1.03 0.01 -5.12
N ILE A 183 -1.51 -0.75 -6.11
CA ILE A 183 -2.38 -1.89 -5.87
C ILE A 183 -1.36 -2.95 -5.44
N PRO A 184 -1.24 -3.29 -4.14
CA PRO A 184 -0.13 -4.10 -3.62
C PRO A 184 -0.18 -5.58 -4.04
N ASN A 185 -0.81 -5.89 -5.17
CA ASN A 185 -1.58 -7.11 -5.34
C ASN A 185 -1.69 -7.48 -6.84
N MET A 186 -0.55 -7.65 -7.52
CA MET A 186 -0.49 -8.42 -8.77
C MET A 186 0.20 -9.75 -8.52
N ALA A 187 -0.28 -10.80 -9.18
CA ALA A 187 0.32 -12.12 -9.08
C ALA A 187 1.76 -12.12 -9.63
N ALA A 188 2.64 -12.84 -8.97
CA ALA A 188 4.00 -13.07 -9.43
C ALA A 188 4.00 -13.91 -10.72
N THR A 189 5.01 -13.70 -11.56
CA THR A 189 5.18 -14.47 -12.81
C THR A 189 6.20 -15.60 -12.68
N GLN A 190 6.89 -15.71 -11.55
CA GLN A 190 7.95 -16.69 -11.31
C GLN A 190 7.86 -17.23 -9.88
N LYS A 191 8.35 -18.46 -9.68
CA LYS A 191 8.41 -19.08 -8.35
C LYS A 191 9.42 -18.35 -7.47
N ASP A 192 9.09 -18.19 -6.20
CA ASP A 192 9.95 -17.62 -5.18
C ASP A 192 10.73 -18.75 -4.49
N ALA A 193 12.02 -18.84 -4.79
CA ALA A 193 12.90 -19.83 -4.20
C ALA A 193 12.98 -19.72 -2.67
N ALA A 194 12.91 -18.52 -2.10
CA ALA A 194 12.98 -18.33 -0.65
C ALA A 194 11.69 -18.81 0.04
N ALA A 195 10.53 -18.56 -0.55
CA ALA A 195 9.26 -19.09 -0.07
C ALA A 195 9.24 -20.62 -0.12
N ILE A 196 9.74 -21.21 -1.20
CA ILE A 196 9.85 -22.68 -1.37
C ILE A 196 10.79 -23.29 -0.32
N GLU A 197 11.99 -22.72 -0.13
CA GLU A 197 12.91 -23.20 0.90
C GLU A 197 12.35 -23.04 2.31
N CYS A 198 11.59 -21.98 2.58
CA CYS A 198 10.86 -21.81 3.83
C CYS A 198 9.84 -22.93 4.03
N ALA A 199 9.03 -23.23 3.01
CA ALA A 199 8.00 -24.27 3.07
C ALA A 199 8.59 -25.69 3.23
N LYS A 200 9.77 -25.97 2.67
CA LYS A 200 10.46 -27.27 2.86
C LYS A 200 10.82 -27.56 4.31
N GLN A 201 10.89 -26.52 5.16
CA GLN A 201 11.16 -26.68 6.58
C GLN A 201 9.88 -26.75 7.43
N MET A 202 8.70 -26.73 6.80
CA MET A 202 7.40 -26.79 7.47
C MET A 202 6.81 -28.20 7.36
N ASP A 203 6.00 -28.55 8.35
CA ASP A 203 5.31 -29.83 8.38
C ASP A 203 3.97 -29.81 7.61
N HIS A 204 3.45 -31.00 7.28
CA HIS A 204 2.08 -31.22 6.77
C HIS A 204 1.73 -30.59 5.41
N ILE A 205 2.74 -30.13 4.67
CA ILE A 205 2.61 -29.42 3.41
C ILE A 205 1.96 -30.29 2.31
N PRO A 206 0.90 -29.82 1.62
CA PRO A 206 0.32 -30.49 0.45
C PRO A 206 1.18 -30.23 -0.80
N TRP A 207 2.40 -30.76 -0.84
CA TRP A 207 3.38 -30.42 -1.88
C TRP A 207 2.90 -30.82 -3.29
N CYS A 208 2.81 -29.84 -4.18
CA CYS A 208 2.59 -30.00 -5.62
C CYS A 208 3.05 -28.73 -6.37
N ASP A 209 3.00 -28.73 -7.70
CA ASP A 209 3.40 -27.56 -8.50
C ASP A 209 2.53 -26.32 -8.21
N ASP A 210 1.21 -26.50 -8.07
CA ASP A 210 0.30 -25.42 -7.71
C ASP A 210 0.51 -24.91 -6.28
N TYR A 211 0.95 -25.77 -5.35
CA TYR A 211 1.38 -25.33 -4.03
C TYR A 211 2.60 -24.41 -4.10
N GLU A 212 3.63 -24.79 -4.88
CA GLU A 212 4.81 -23.95 -5.08
C GLU A 212 4.45 -22.59 -5.72
N LYS A 213 3.53 -22.58 -6.70
CA LYS A 213 2.99 -21.34 -7.29
C LYS A 213 2.25 -20.49 -6.25
N MET A 214 1.37 -21.12 -5.47
CA MET A 214 0.55 -20.48 -4.44
C MET A 214 1.42 -19.72 -3.43
N ILE A 215 2.40 -20.38 -2.81
CA ILE A 215 3.27 -19.74 -1.81
C ILE A 215 4.24 -18.71 -2.42
N SER A 216 4.47 -18.78 -3.72
CA SER A 216 5.26 -17.80 -4.48
C SER A 216 4.45 -16.57 -4.91
N GLY A 217 3.15 -16.54 -4.59
CA GLY A 217 2.23 -15.50 -5.03
C GLY A 217 1.93 -15.50 -6.53
N MET A 218 2.22 -16.60 -7.22
CA MET A 218 1.81 -16.80 -8.61
C MET A 218 0.34 -17.18 -8.69
N LEU A 219 -0.25 -16.99 -9.87
CA LEU A 219 -1.53 -17.59 -10.21
C LEU A 219 -1.42 -19.11 -10.09
N TYR A 220 -2.35 -19.73 -9.37
CA TYR A 220 -2.38 -21.17 -9.13
C TYR A 220 -3.80 -21.72 -9.24
N ASN A 221 -3.91 -23.02 -9.53
CA ASN A 221 -5.19 -23.71 -9.53
C ASN A 221 -5.56 -24.14 -8.11
N SER A 222 -6.52 -23.42 -7.50
CA SER A 222 -7.01 -23.72 -6.14
C SER A 222 -7.66 -25.11 -6.01
N LEU A 223 -8.05 -25.72 -7.13
CA LEU A 223 -8.69 -27.03 -7.20
C LEU A 223 -7.70 -28.20 -7.42
N ALA A 224 -6.39 -27.94 -7.36
CA ALA A 224 -5.41 -29.02 -7.37
C ALA A 224 -5.73 -30.06 -6.26
N PRO A 225 -5.71 -31.38 -6.56
CA PRO A 225 -6.15 -32.42 -5.61
C PRO A 225 -5.43 -32.37 -4.25
N GLU A 226 -4.13 -32.08 -4.26
CA GLU A 226 -3.30 -31.96 -3.06
C GLU A 226 -3.76 -30.78 -2.19
N LEU A 227 -4.09 -29.65 -2.82
CA LEU A 227 -4.59 -28.45 -2.14
C LEU A 227 -5.98 -28.68 -1.56
N ILE A 228 -6.88 -29.34 -2.30
CA ILE A 228 -8.20 -29.76 -1.77
C ILE A 228 -8.02 -30.67 -0.55
N ALA A 229 -7.13 -31.67 -0.65
CA ALA A 229 -6.83 -32.57 0.46
C ALA A 229 -6.25 -31.81 1.66
N GLY A 230 -5.38 -30.83 1.42
CA GLY A 230 -4.83 -29.92 2.44
C GLY A 230 -5.93 -29.18 3.20
N ARG A 231 -6.82 -28.48 2.49
CA ARG A 231 -7.95 -27.77 3.11
C ARG A 231 -8.88 -28.71 3.85
N PHE A 232 -9.14 -29.90 3.33
CA PHE A 232 -9.96 -30.90 4.02
C PHE A 232 -9.33 -31.36 5.34
N ARG A 233 -8.00 -31.58 5.38
CA ARG A 233 -7.27 -31.85 6.63
C ARG A 233 -7.43 -30.69 7.63
N ALA A 234 -7.27 -29.46 7.17
CA ALA A 234 -7.47 -28.26 8.00
C ALA A 234 -8.90 -28.18 8.56
N ARG A 235 -9.94 -28.49 7.78
CA ARG A 235 -11.33 -28.51 8.27
C ARG A 235 -11.53 -29.55 9.39
N ARG A 236 -10.93 -30.74 9.28
CA ARG A 236 -10.96 -31.76 10.34
C ARG A 236 -10.23 -31.29 11.61
N PHE A 237 -9.07 -30.67 11.44
CA PHE A 237 -8.30 -30.09 12.54
C PHE A 237 -9.10 -29.02 13.28
N MET A 238 -9.70 -28.05 12.57
CA MET A 238 -10.50 -27.00 13.19
C MET A 238 -11.68 -27.55 13.96
N HIS A 239 -12.37 -28.57 13.42
CA HIS A 239 -13.46 -29.22 14.14
C HIS A 239 -12.96 -29.86 15.44
N LYS A 240 -11.83 -30.57 15.40
CA LYS A 240 -11.20 -31.17 16.59
C LYS A 240 -10.84 -30.08 17.60
N TYR A 241 -10.06 -29.08 17.19
CA TYR A 241 -9.55 -28.02 18.07
C TYR A 241 -10.66 -27.18 18.70
N ASN A 242 -11.62 -26.71 17.88
CA ASN A 242 -12.67 -25.80 18.33
C ASN A 242 -13.69 -26.45 19.28
N ASN A 243 -13.78 -27.78 19.29
CA ASN A 243 -14.67 -28.54 20.15
C ASN A 243 -13.91 -29.34 21.22
N HIS A 244 -12.59 -29.18 21.33
CA HIS A 244 -11.79 -29.93 22.31
C HIS A 244 -11.94 -29.31 23.71
N PHE A 245 -12.73 -29.99 24.53
CA PHE A 245 -12.90 -29.70 25.95
C PHE A 245 -13.28 -30.99 26.71
N PRO A 246 -12.29 -31.77 27.18
CA PRO A 246 -12.56 -32.96 27.99
C PRO A 246 -13.28 -32.61 29.31
N GLU A 247 -14.11 -33.53 29.82
CA GLU A 247 -14.87 -33.32 31.05
C GLU A 247 -13.99 -33.23 32.30
N ASP A 248 -12.85 -33.92 32.30
CA ASP A 248 -11.86 -33.96 33.38
C ASP A 248 -10.72 -32.96 33.19
N ALA A 249 -10.84 -32.05 32.21
CA ALA A 249 -9.80 -31.08 31.90
C ALA A 249 -9.53 -30.12 33.05
N THR A 250 -8.25 -29.93 33.35
CA THR A 250 -7.71 -28.81 34.14
C THR A 250 -7.16 -27.73 33.21
N PRO A 251 -6.91 -26.49 33.67
CA PRO A 251 -6.29 -25.46 32.83
C PRO A 251 -4.99 -25.94 32.15
N ASP A 252 -4.10 -26.59 32.89
CA ASP A 252 -2.79 -27.03 32.36
C ASP A 252 -2.92 -28.17 31.35
N THR A 253 -3.79 -29.15 31.63
CA THR A 253 -4.02 -30.28 30.72
C THR A 253 -4.71 -29.82 29.45
N LEU A 254 -5.70 -28.93 29.55
CA LEU A 254 -6.39 -28.37 28.38
C LEU A 254 -5.44 -27.60 27.47
N VAL A 255 -4.56 -26.77 28.05
CA VAL A 255 -3.55 -26.02 27.28
C VAL A 255 -2.61 -26.98 26.56
N LYS A 256 -2.08 -27.98 27.27
CA LYS A 256 -1.16 -28.96 26.71
C LYS A 256 -1.79 -29.75 25.56
N GLU A 257 -3.01 -30.25 25.76
CA GLU A 257 -3.71 -31.03 24.73
C GLU A 257 -4.07 -30.18 23.51
N ARG A 258 -4.46 -28.91 23.72
CA ARG A 258 -4.70 -27.97 22.61
C ARG A 258 -3.41 -27.67 21.86
N GLU A 259 -2.30 -27.46 22.56
CA GLU A 259 -0.98 -27.31 21.95
C GLU A 259 -0.63 -28.53 21.08
N ASP A 260 -0.79 -29.74 21.60
CA ASP A 260 -0.53 -30.99 20.87
C ASP A 260 -1.39 -31.09 19.60
N ILE A 261 -2.63 -30.59 19.63
CA ILE A 261 -3.51 -30.53 18.45
C ILE A 261 -3.00 -29.51 17.44
N ILE A 262 -2.58 -28.31 17.86
CA ILE A 262 -2.04 -27.26 16.98
C ILE A 262 -0.79 -27.76 16.25
N ARG A 263 0.12 -28.43 16.97
CA ARG A 263 1.36 -29.00 16.42
C ARG A 263 1.14 -30.07 15.35
N GLN A 264 -0.06 -30.65 15.26
CA GLN A 264 -0.42 -31.61 14.20
C GLN A 264 -0.81 -30.93 12.87
N MET A 265 -0.89 -29.60 12.83
CA MET A 265 -1.37 -28.87 11.65
C MET A 265 -0.51 -27.67 11.27
N PHE A 266 -0.04 -26.89 12.25
CA PHE A 266 0.75 -25.68 11.96
C PHE A 266 2.14 -26.05 11.46
N GLY A 267 2.68 -25.26 10.52
CA GLY A 267 3.97 -25.55 9.89
C GLY A 267 5.13 -25.51 10.86
N LYS A 268 5.14 -24.55 11.79
CA LYS A 268 6.06 -24.44 12.92
C LYS A 268 5.39 -23.76 14.11
N VAL A 269 5.70 -24.23 15.32
CA VAL A 269 5.11 -23.73 16.57
C VAL A 269 6.20 -23.61 17.63
N GLY A 270 6.40 -22.40 18.15
CA GLY A 270 7.31 -22.12 19.28
C GLY A 270 6.84 -22.70 20.61
N LYS A 271 7.45 -22.25 21.70
CA LYS A 271 7.13 -22.63 23.09
C LYS A 271 5.86 -21.93 23.57
N GLU A 272 5.10 -22.63 24.40
CA GLU A 272 3.95 -22.09 25.16
C GLU A 272 2.94 -21.27 24.32
N PRO A 273 2.46 -21.78 23.17
CA PRO A 273 1.40 -21.10 22.43
C PRO A 273 0.08 -21.20 23.19
N TYR A 274 -0.69 -20.11 23.21
CA TYR A 274 -2.04 -20.09 23.75
C TYR A 274 -3.01 -19.47 22.76
N MET A 275 -4.01 -20.22 22.33
CA MET A 275 -5.02 -19.72 21.40
C MET A 275 -6.41 -20.09 21.92
N GLU A 276 -7.30 -19.10 21.95
CA GLU A 276 -8.69 -19.36 22.30
C GLU A 276 -9.50 -19.81 21.08
N PRO A 277 -10.29 -20.90 21.18
CA PRO A 277 -11.21 -21.29 20.12
C PRO A 277 -12.40 -20.31 20.03
N PRO A 278 -13.04 -20.15 18.85
CA PRO A 278 -12.74 -20.87 17.63
C PRO A 278 -11.54 -20.29 16.87
N LEU A 279 -10.77 -21.18 16.25
CA LEU A 279 -9.73 -20.90 15.28
C LEU A 279 -10.23 -21.28 13.88
N ASN A 280 -9.97 -20.41 12.90
CA ASN A 280 -10.28 -20.65 11.50
C ASN A 280 -9.01 -20.50 10.64
N VAL A 281 -8.62 -21.56 9.93
CA VAL A 281 -7.44 -21.60 9.02
C VAL A 281 -7.78 -22.26 7.69
N ASP A 282 -7.11 -21.91 6.60
CA ASP A 282 -7.33 -22.55 5.30
C ASP A 282 -6.55 -23.86 5.15
N TYR A 283 -5.25 -23.85 5.43
CA TYR A 283 -4.38 -25.02 5.43
C TYR A 283 -3.77 -25.31 6.80
N GLY A 284 -3.43 -24.27 7.55
CA GLY A 284 -2.67 -24.33 8.80
C GLY A 284 -1.16 -24.53 8.60
N CYS A 285 -0.75 -25.38 7.65
CA CYS A 285 0.66 -25.72 7.43
C CYS A 285 1.55 -24.54 6.98
N ASN A 286 0.97 -23.44 6.49
CA ASN A 286 1.73 -22.28 6.05
C ASN A 286 1.98 -21.26 7.17
N ILE A 287 1.52 -21.58 8.39
CA ILE A 287 1.61 -20.72 9.56
C ILE A 287 2.84 -21.11 10.40
N THR A 288 3.70 -20.14 10.65
CA THR A 288 4.73 -20.20 11.70
C THR A 288 4.33 -19.27 12.84
N ILE A 289 4.31 -19.78 14.07
CA ILE A 289 4.19 -18.97 15.29
C ILE A 289 5.43 -19.13 16.16
N GLY A 290 5.92 -18.01 16.69
CA GLY A 290 7.04 -17.95 17.63
C GLY A 290 6.68 -18.38 19.06
N ASP A 291 7.62 -18.17 19.97
CA ASP A 291 7.50 -18.48 21.39
C ASP A 291 6.55 -17.50 22.08
N ASN A 292 5.78 -17.98 23.07
CA ASN A 292 4.86 -17.17 23.89
C ASN A 292 3.80 -16.40 23.07
N PHE A 293 3.33 -17.01 21.97
CA PHE A 293 2.24 -16.45 21.16
C PHE A 293 0.90 -16.59 21.89
N TYR A 294 0.13 -15.49 21.95
CA TYR A 294 -1.23 -15.49 22.47
C TYR A 294 -2.24 -15.00 21.43
N SER A 295 -3.33 -15.74 21.26
CA SER A 295 -4.52 -15.24 20.58
C SER A 295 -5.77 -15.36 21.43
N ASN A 296 -6.52 -14.28 21.50
CA ASN A 296 -7.88 -14.27 22.00
C ASN A 296 -8.86 -14.90 20.98
N PHE A 297 -10.15 -14.94 21.32
CA PHE A 297 -11.20 -15.66 20.59
C PHE A 297 -11.30 -15.29 19.11
N ASN A 298 -11.72 -16.25 18.29
CA ASN A 298 -12.15 -16.04 16.92
C ASN A 298 -11.03 -15.57 15.96
N LEU A 299 -9.83 -16.15 16.08
CA LEU A 299 -8.74 -15.91 15.13
C LEU A 299 -9.07 -16.54 13.77
N MET A 300 -8.88 -15.78 12.70
CA MET A 300 -8.96 -16.26 11.33
C MET A 300 -7.65 -16.01 10.58
N ILE A 301 -7.08 -17.05 9.97
CA ILE A 301 -5.88 -16.96 9.14
C ILE A 301 -6.13 -17.70 7.82
N LEU A 302 -6.36 -16.97 6.74
CA LEU A 302 -6.45 -17.55 5.40
C LEU A 302 -5.03 -17.70 4.83
N ASP A 303 -4.36 -18.78 5.20
CA ASP A 303 -2.92 -19.02 4.97
C ASP A 303 -2.61 -19.66 3.61
N CYS A 304 -3.22 -19.18 2.51
CA CYS A 304 -2.77 -19.59 1.17
C CYS A 304 -1.31 -19.17 0.91
N GLY A 305 -0.91 -17.99 1.41
CA GLY A 305 0.48 -17.56 1.43
C GLY A 305 1.16 -17.90 2.77
N ILE A 306 2.48 -17.79 2.81
CA ILE A 306 3.25 -17.99 4.04
C ILE A 306 2.89 -16.91 5.08
N VAL A 307 2.49 -17.32 6.28
CA VAL A 307 2.21 -16.43 7.41
C VAL A 307 3.23 -16.68 8.51
N LYS A 308 4.02 -15.64 8.84
CA LYS A 308 5.04 -15.70 9.89
C LYS A 308 4.65 -14.76 11.02
N ILE A 309 4.53 -15.30 12.22
CA ILE A 309 4.25 -14.55 13.45
C ILE A 309 5.44 -14.78 14.38
N GLY A 310 6.06 -13.68 14.81
CA GLY A 310 7.21 -13.70 15.70
C GLY A 310 6.90 -14.11 17.13
N ASP A 311 7.88 -13.89 18.00
CA ASP A 311 7.78 -14.23 19.42
C ASP A 311 7.00 -13.17 20.20
N ARG A 312 6.33 -13.61 21.28
CA ARG A 312 5.64 -12.74 22.25
C ARG A 312 4.58 -11.84 21.61
N VAL A 313 3.99 -12.30 20.52
CA VAL A 313 2.93 -11.58 19.81
C VAL A 313 1.59 -11.87 20.49
N LEU A 314 0.82 -10.80 20.73
CA LEU A 314 -0.48 -10.84 21.39
C LEU A 314 -1.58 -10.39 20.43
N PHE A 315 -2.57 -11.24 20.17
CA PHE A 315 -3.76 -10.89 19.39
C PHE A 315 -4.97 -10.70 20.29
N GLY A 316 -5.69 -9.59 20.08
CA GLY A 316 -7.04 -9.37 20.58
C GLY A 316 -8.06 -10.26 19.86
N PRO A 317 -9.35 -10.19 20.25
CA PRO A 317 -10.37 -11.07 19.68
C PRO A 317 -10.70 -10.69 18.22
N SER A 318 -11.08 -11.66 17.42
CA SER A 318 -11.53 -11.47 16.03
C SER A 318 -10.49 -10.80 15.11
N VAL A 319 -9.20 -11.10 15.32
CA VAL A 319 -8.15 -10.75 14.35
C VAL A 319 -8.27 -11.63 13.11
N SER A 320 -8.19 -11.02 11.94
CA SER A 320 -8.24 -11.70 10.64
C SER A 320 -6.98 -11.42 9.83
N ILE A 321 -6.28 -12.46 9.41
CA ILE A 321 -5.09 -12.40 8.55
C ILE A 321 -5.45 -13.02 7.20
N PHE A 322 -5.34 -12.24 6.13
CA PHE A 322 -5.65 -12.68 4.78
C PHE A 322 -4.38 -12.76 3.95
N ALA A 323 -3.86 -13.97 3.74
CA ALA A 323 -2.83 -14.23 2.75
C ALA A 323 -3.43 -14.69 1.40
N ALA A 324 -4.71 -15.07 1.37
CA ALA A 324 -5.47 -15.38 0.16
C ALA A 324 -6.00 -14.11 -0.53
N THR A 325 -5.95 -14.07 -1.86
CA THR A 325 -6.51 -12.96 -2.66
C THR A 325 -6.84 -13.40 -4.09
N HIS A 326 -7.51 -12.52 -4.85
CA HIS A 326 -7.85 -12.73 -6.25
C HIS A 326 -7.41 -11.54 -7.07
N GLU A 327 -7.19 -11.75 -8.36
CA GLU A 327 -7.08 -10.61 -9.27
C GLU A 327 -8.38 -9.81 -9.24
N VAL A 328 -8.26 -8.52 -9.48
CA VAL A 328 -9.41 -7.61 -9.55
C VAL A 328 -10.30 -7.97 -10.75
N GLU A 329 -9.67 -8.34 -11.86
CA GLU A 329 -10.35 -8.79 -13.08
C GLU A 329 -11.17 -10.07 -12.85
N VAL A 330 -12.32 -10.16 -13.51
CA VAL A 330 -13.32 -11.20 -13.23
C VAL A 330 -12.92 -12.58 -13.76
N GLN A 331 -12.11 -12.63 -14.81
CA GLN A 331 -11.87 -13.86 -15.57
C GLN A 331 -11.19 -14.96 -14.73
N SER A 332 -10.14 -14.62 -13.97
CA SER A 332 -9.46 -15.61 -13.11
C SER A 332 -10.38 -16.21 -12.07
N ARG A 333 -11.32 -15.43 -11.50
CA ARG A 333 -12.33 -15.96 -10.57
C ARG A 333 -13.28 -16.97 -11.23
N ARG A 334 -13.60 -16.80 -12.51
CA ARG A 334 -14.41 -17.77 -13.27
C ARG A 334 -13.64 -19.06 -13.57
N ASP A 335 -12.33 -18.94 -13.70
CA ASP A 335 -11.42 -20.05 -13.98
C ASP A 335 -10.91 -20.73 -12.70
N PHE A 336 -11.40 -20.31 -11.53
CA PHE A 336 -10.98 -20.79 -10.20
C PHE A 336 -9.48 -20.60 -9.92
N ILE A 337 -8.91 -19.57 -10.52
CA ILE A 337 -7.52 -19.15 -10.36
C ILE A 337 -7.45 -18.06 -9.28
N GLU A 338 -6.46 -18.21 -8.41
CA GLU A 338 -6.20 -17.30 -7.30
C GLU A 338 -4.69 -16.99 -7.24
N TYR A 339 -4.29 -16.05 -6.40
CA TYR A 339 -2.90 -15.91 -5.97
C TYR A 339 -2.86 -15.57 -4.48
N ALA A 340 -1.70 -15.69 -3.87
CA ALA A 340 -1.53 -15.42 -2.45
C ALA A 340 -0.46 -14.34 -2.21
N GLY A 341 -0.52 -13.71 -1.04
CA GLY A 341 0.50 -12.78 -0.59
C GLY A 341 0.93 -13.10 0.83
N SER A 342 2.24 -13.20 1.06
CA SER A 342 2.76 -13.54 2.39
C SER A 342 2.43 -12.46 3.43
N VAL A 343 2.32 -12.84 4.70
CA VAL A 343 2.15 -11.90 5.81
C VAL A 343 3.22 -12.17 6.85
N THR A 344 3.88 -11.12 7.33
CA THR A 344 4.89 -11.23 8.40
C THR A 344 4.56 -10.26 9.52
N ILE A 345 4.56 -10.76 10.76
CA ILE A 345 4.39 -9.98 11.98
C ILE A 345 5.62 -10.23 12.84
N GLY A 346 6.38 -9.17 13.12
CA GLY A 346 7.57 -9.23 13.94
C GLY A 346 7.27 -9.47 15.41
N ASP A 347 8.32 -9.69 16.18
CA ASP A 347 8.24 -10.00 17.61
C ASP A 347 7.60 -8.85 18.40
N ASP A 348 7.11 -9.15 19.60
CA ASP A 348 6.63 -8.18 20.59
C ASP A 348 5.48 -7.27 20.09
N CYS A 349 4.73 -7.74 19.10
CA CYS A 349 3.59 -7.00 18.56
C CYS A 349 2.32 -7.22 19.39
N TRP A 350 1.53 -6.15 19.55
CA TRP A 350 0.16 -6.24 20.05
C TRP A 350 -0.83 -5.84 18.95
N ILE A 351 -1.67 -6.77 18.54
CA ILE A 351 -2.70 -6.57 17.53
C ILE A 351 -4.06 -6.49 18.22
N GLY A 352 -4.71 -5.32 18.16
CA GLY A 352 -6.01 -5.09 18.78
C GLY A 352 -7.13 -5.95 18.19
N GLY A 353 -8.26 -6.02 18.89
CA GLY A 353 -9.41 -6.79 18.42
C GLY A 353 -10.01 -6.25 17.12
N ASN A 354 -10.65 -7.12 16.34
CA ASN A 354 -11.28 -6.79 15.05
C ASN A 354 -10.32 -6.15 14.02
N VAL A 355 -9.02 -6.42 14.11
CA VAL A 355 -8.05 -5.99 13.09
C VAL A 355 -8.07 -6.94 11.90
N THR A 356 -7.96 -6.37 10.70
CA THR A 356 -7.77 -7.11 9.45
C THR A 356 -6.40 -6.78 8.85
N ILE A 357 -5.61 -7.81 8.56
CA ILE A 357 -4.29 -7.69 7.93
C ILE A 357 -4.37 -8.25 6.51
N MET A 358 -4.07 -7.41 5.53
CA MET A 358 -4.19 -7.73 4.11
C MET A 358 -2.96 -8.50 3.58
N PRO A 359 -3.05 -9.12 2.38
CA PRO A 359 -1.93 -9.83 1.78
C PRO A 359 -0.72 -8.91 1.57
N ASN A 360 0.48 -9.50 1.55
CA ASN A 360 1.76 -8.82 1.30
C ASN A 360 2.12 -7.75 2.34
N VAL A 361 1.57 -7.83 3.56
CA VAL A 361 1.87 -6.90 4.63
C VAL A 361 2.96 -7.45 5.56
N LYS A 362 3.94 -6.59 5.86
CA LYS A 362 4.90 -6.76 6.95
C LYS A 362 4.62 -5.77 8.08
N ILE A 363 4.31 -6.29 9.26
CA ILE A 363 4.27 -5.55 10.52
C ILE A 363 5.63 -5.75 11.21
N GLY A 364 6.36 -4.66 11.40
CA GLY A 364 7.65 -4.63 12.08
C GLY A 364 7.55 -5.00 13.56
N LYS A 365 8.68 -5.28 14.20
CA LYS A 365 8.71 -5.69 15.61
C LYS A 365 8.26 -4.57 16.56
N GLY A 366 7.73 -4.93 17.73
CA GLY A 366 7.30 -3.98 18.77
C GLY A 366 6.16 -3.06 18.35
N CYS A 367 5.35 -3.45 17.36
CA CYS A 367 4.25 -2.63 16.88
C CYS A 367 2.96 -2.81 17.70
N THR A 368 2.17 -1.73 17.81
CA THR A 368 0.80 -1.78 18.31
C THR A 368 -0.16 -1.42 17.20
N ILE A 369 -1.08 -2.32 16.86
CA ILE A 369 -2.16 -2.06 15.91
C ILE A 369 -3.45 -1.85 16.68
N GLY A 370 -4.05 -0.67 16.58
CA GLY A 370 -5.29 -0.35 17.27
C GLY A 370 -6.47 -1.20 16.78
N ALA A 371 -7.41 -1.48 17.68
CA ALA A 371 -8.61 -2.26 17.37
C ALA A 371 -9.40 -1.69 16.18
N GLY A 372 -10.01 -2.56 15.38
CA GLY A 372 -10.82 -2.20 14.21
C GLY A 372 -10.04 -1.71 12.99
N SER A 373 -8.70 -1.77 13.00
CA SER A 373 -7.87 -1.28 11.89
C SER A 373 -7.83 -2.25 10.70
N ILE A 374 -7.73 -1.70 9.48
CA ILE A 374 -7.44 -2.48 8.26
C ILE A 374 -6.02 -2.15 7.79
N VAL A 375 -5.08 -3.07 8.00
CA VAL A 375 -3.67 -2.91 7.65
C VAL A 375 -3.47 -3.30 6.19
N THR A 376 -3.33 -2.30 5.33
CA THR A 376 -3.18 -2.47 3.87
C THR A 376 -1.76 -2.21 3.37
N LYS A 377 -0.83 -1.84 4.25
CA LYS A 377 0.56 -1.51 3.94
C LYS A 377 1.45 -1.87 5.13
N ASP A 378 2.73 -2.04 4.86
CA ASP A 378 3.74 -2.31 5.88
C ASP A 378 3.71 -1.29 7.02
N ILE A 379 3.90 -1.78 8.23
CA ILE A 379 4.03 -0.98 9.44
C ILE A 379 5.47 -1.09 9.92
N PRO A 380 6.25 0.00 9.97
CA PRO A 380 7.65 -0.09 10.36
C PRO A 380 7.79 -0.41 11.86
N ASP A 381 8.94 -0.95 12.27
CA ASP A 381 9.24 -1.30 13.66
C ASP A 381 8.89 -0.19 14.67
N PHE A 382 8.50 -0.62 15.87
CA PHE A 382 8.20 0.22 17.03
C PHE A 382 7.21 1.34 16.70
N SER A 383 6.11 1.00 16.02
CA SER A 383 5.07 1.95 15.62
C SER A 383 3.73 1.64 16.28
N VAL A 384 2.94 2.70 16.53
CA VAL A 384 1.50 2.57 16.75
C VAL A 384 0.79 2.95 15.46
N ALA A 385 -0.07 2.06 14.95
CA ALA A 385 -0.88 2.31 13.78
C ALA A 385 -2.36 2.06 14.07
N ILE A 386 -3.23 2.94 13.56
CA ILE A 386 -4.68 2.84 13.72
C ILE A 386 -5.41 3.21 12.44
N GLY A 387 -6.66 2.77 12.30
CA GLY A 387 -7.63 3.27 11.31
C GLY A 387 -7.85 2.35 10.12
N THR A 388 -8.71 2.82 9.21
CA THR A 388 -9.15 2.08 8.01
C THR A 388 -9.06 3.00 6.80
N PRO A 389 -7.99 2.92 5.99
CA PRO A 389 -6.82 2.04 6.17
C PRO A 389 -5.88 2.50 7.31
N ALA A 390 -5.13 1.56 7.90
CA ALA A 390 -4.26 1.81 9.04
C ALA A 390 -3.12 2.76 8.68
N ARG A 391 -2.82 3.71 9.56
CA ARG A 391 -1.71 4.66 9.41
C ARG A 391 -0.94 4.78 10.72
N VAL A 392 0.38 4.92 10.61
CA VAL A 392 1.24 5.18 11.76
C VAL A 392 0.88 6.54 12.36
N VAL A 393 0.54 6.56 13.65
CA VAL A 393 0.20 7.78 14.39
C VAL A 393 1.31 8.23 15.34
N LYS A 394 2.17 7.31 15.78
CA LYS A 394 3.38 7.61 16.55
C LYS A 394 4.36 6.45 16.52
N LYS A 395 5.60 6.75 16.91
CA LYS A 395 6.62 5.76 17.28
C LYS A 395 6.59 5.49 18.78
N VAL A 396 6.99 4.28 19.18
CA VAL A 396 7.28 3.92 20.57
C VAL A 396 8.80 3.79 20.75
N GLN A 397 9.27 3.84 21.99
CA GLN A 397 10.68 3.65 22.26
C GLN A 397 11.07 2.20 21.95
N PRO A 398 12.14 1.98 21.17
CA PRO A 398 12.73 0.66 21.01
C PRO A 398 13.21 0.14 22.35
N VAL A 399 13.07 -1.17 22.55
CA VAL A 399 13.66 -1.91 23.67
C VAL A 399 14.73 -2.85 23.12
N GLU A 400 15.70 -3.19 23.96
CA GLU A 400 16.71 -4.20 23.61
C GLU A 400 16.04 -5.57 23.44
N ASP A 401 16.56 -6.36 22.50
CA ASP A 401 16.08 -7.72 22.29
C ASP A 401 16.40 -8.57 23.52
N LEU A 402 15.47 -9.45 23.90
CA LEU A 402 15.72 -10.40 24.98
C LEU A 402 16.88 -11.33 24.59
N PRO A 403 17.71 -11.77 25.56
CA PRO A 403 18.77 -12.72 25.26
C PRO A 403 18.15 -13.97 24.62
N SER A 404 18.67 -14.39 23.47
CA SER A 404 18.23 -15.66 22.88
C SER A 404 18.56 -16.78 23.86
N GLU A 405 17.57 -17.55 24.29
CA GLU A 405 17.82 -18.80 25.00
C GLU A 405 18.50 -19.77 24.01
N THR A 406 19.82 -19.70 23.91
CA THR A 406 20.58 -20.84 23.39
C THR A 406 20.25 -22.04 24.26
N PRO A 407 19.97 -23.22 23.69
CA PRO A 407 19.86 -24.42 24.50
C PRO A 407 21.18 -24.55 25.27
N ASP A 408 21.12 -24.48 26.59
CA ASP A 408 22.26 -24.79 27.44
C ASP A 408 22.71 -26.21 27.07
N ALA A 409 23.82 -26.28 26.35
CA ALA A 409 24.65 -27.45 26.35
C ALA A 409 25.22 -27.56 27.77
N GLU A 410 24.55 -28.31 28.65
CA GLU A 410 25.16 -29.24 29.61
C GLU A 410 24.17 -29.72 30.68
N LYS A 411 24.05 -31.05 30.81
CA LYS A 411 24.35 -31.79 32.05
C LYS A 411 24.28 -33.30 31.81
N THR A 412 25.25 -33.82 31.06
CA THR A 412 25.77 -35.17 31.31
C THR A 412 26.91 -35.03 32.31
N ALA A 413 26.63 -35.37 33.56
CA ALA A 413 27.60 -35.78 34.56
C ALA A 413 27.09 -37.08 35.18
#